data_AF-A0A1E4CD30-F1
#
_entry.id   AF-A0A1E4CD30-F1
#
_cell.length_a   1.000
_cell.length_b   1.000
_cell.length_c   1.000
_cell.angle_alpha   90.00
_cell.angle_beta   90.00
_cell.angle_gamma   90.00
#
_symmetry.space_group_name_H-M   'P 1'
#
loop_
_entity.id
_entity.type
_entity.pdbx_description
1 polymer ?
#
loop_
_entity_poly.entity_id
_entity_poly.type
_entity_poly.pdbx_seq_one_letter_code
_entity_poly.pdbx_strand_id
1 'polypeptide(L)'
;MKSLIDSVSNGVPALLKEVRRLGRTLKQRAADILAFFDRPGTSNGPTEAINGRLEHLRGSALGFRNLTHYIARSLLEAGGFRPALHP
;
A
#
# COMPACT_ATOMS: atom_id res chain seq x y z
N MET A 1 7.35 -0.28 19.47
CA MET A 1 7.67 0.48 18.23
C MET A 1 8.64 1.65 18.45
N LYS A 2 8.40 2.56 19.40
CA LYS A 2 9.29 3.74 19.64
C LYS A 2 10.77 3.39 19.78
N SER A 3 11.10 2.43 20.65
CA SER A 3 12.49 1.95 20.84
C SER A 3 13.13 1.39 19.55
N LEU A 4 12.35 0.77 18.67
CA LEU A 4 12.83 0.31 17.37
C LEU A 4 13.21 1.48 16.46
N ILE A 5 12.36 2.52 16.40
CA ILE A 5 12.65 3.74 15.64
C ILE A 5 13.94 4.38 16.15
N ASP A 6 14.10 4.49 17.48
CA ASP A 6 15.30 5.08 18.09
C ASP A 6 16.57 4.26 17.79
N SER A 7 16.47 2.94 17.85
CA SER A 7 17.56 2.02 17.53
C SER A 7 17.98 2.11 16.06
N VAL A 8 17.05 2.05 15.12
CA VAL A 8 17.35 2.11 13.68
C VAL A 8 17.80 3.51 13.25
N SER A 9 17.38 4.57 13.95
CA SER A 9 17.78 5.94 13.64
C SER A 9 19.23 6.24 13.99
N ASN A 10 19.77 5.64 15.05
CA ASN A 10 21.07 6.00 15.61
C ASN A 10 22.09 4.85 15.62
N GLY A 11 21.64 3.60 15.63
CA GLY A 11 22.46 2.41 15.81
C GLY A 11 22.94 1.75 14.51
N VAL A 12 22.65 2.35 13.35
CA VAL A 12 22.96 1.76 12.03
C VAL A 12 24.31 2.27 11.51
N PRO A 13 25.29 1.39 11.23
CA PRO A 13 26.58 1.77 10.66
C PRO A 13 26.45 2.55 9.34
N ALA A 14 27.39 3.49 9.11
CA ALA A 14 27.37 4.35 7.92
C ALA A 14 27.43 3.59 6.58
N LEU A 15 28.01 2.38 6.59
CA LEU A 15 28.09 1.50 5.42
C LEU A 15 26.71 1.00 4.97
N LEU A 16 25.73 0.88 5.88
CA LEU A 16 24.37 0.41 5.60
C LEU A 16 23.46 1.56 5.16
N LYS A 17 23.77 2.13 4.00
CA LYS A 17 23.14 3.36 3.48
C LYS A 17 21.61 3.29 3.43
N GLU A 18 21.04 2.16 3.00
CA GLU A 18 19.59 1.97 2.86
C GLU A 18 18.88 1.93 4.23
N VAL A 19 19.42 1.15 5.17
CA VAL A 19 18.87 1.06 6.53
C VAL A 19 18.98 2.41 7.23
N ARG A 20 20.04 3.18 6.99
CA ARG A 20 20.19 4.54 7.53
C ARG A 20 19.18 5.52 6.94
N ARG A 21 18.86 5.38 5.65
CA ARG A 21 17.77 6.14 5.01
C ARG A 21 16.43 5.76 5.62
N LEU A 22 16.17 4.47 5.82
CA LEU A 22 14.96 3.99 6.49
C LEU A 22 14.84 4.58 7.91
N GLY A 23 15.89 4.53 8.72
CA GLY A 23 15.92 5.11 10.06
C GLY A 23 15.56 6.60 10.07
N ARG A 24 16.10 7.37 9.12
CA ARG A 24 15.75 8.80 8.97
C ARG A 24 14.26 8.99 8.67
N THR A 25 13.71 8.21 7.74
CA THR A 25 12.28 8.27 7.39
C THR A 25 11.40 7.90 8.59
N LEU A 26 11.75 6.82 9.31
CA LEU A 26 11.03 6.38 10.50
C LEU A 26 11.04 7.46 11.59
N LYS A 27 12.18 8.12 11.82
CA LYS A 27 12.29 9.24 12.77
C LYS A 27 11.44 10.43 12.36
N GLN A 28 11.49 10.81 11.08
CA GLN A 28 10.72 11.94 10.55
C GLN A 28 9.20 11.70 10.64
N ARG A 29 8.76 10.45 10.50
CA ARG A 29 7.34 10.05 10.54
C ARG A 29 6.94 9.42 11.87
N ALA A 30 7.74 9.56 12.92
CA ALA A 30 7.54 8.83 14.17
C ALA A 30 6.18 9.12 14.81
N ALA A 31 5.68 10.36 14.75
CA ALA A 31 4.37 10.72 15.27
C ALA A 31 3.25 9.92 14.57
N ASP A 32 3.23 9.91 13.24
CA ASP A 32 2.23 9.18 12.45
C ASP A 32 2.30 7.68 12.67
N ILE A 33 3.53 7.13 12.71
CA ILE A 33 3.77 5.70 12.91
C ILE A 33 3.30 5.26 14.30
N LEU A 34 3.60 6.05 15.34
CA LEU A 34 3.20 5.70 16.71
C LEU A 34 1.67 5.80 16.88
N ALA A 35 1.03 6.79 16.26
CA ALA A 35 -0.42 6.94 16.29
C ALA A 35 -1.17 5.70 15.74
N PHE A 36 -0.57 4.96 14.80
CA PHE A 36 -1.13 3.69 14.32
C PHE A 36 -1.29 2.67 15.46
N PHE A 37 -0.33 2.60 16.37
CA PHE A 37 -0.33 1.64 17.49
C PHE A 37 -1.19 2.08 18.67
N ASP A 38 -1.46 3.37 18.81
CA ASP A 38 -2.31 3.90 19.89
C ASP A 38 -3.80 3.65 19.63
N ARG A 39 -4.20 3.41 18.38
CA ARG A 39 -5.59 3.15 17.99
C ARG A 39 -5.85 1.64 17.92
N PRO A 40 -6.66 1.05 18.81
CA PRO A 40 -7.03 -0.36 18.73
C PRO A 40 -7.83 -0.65 17.46
N GLY A 41 -7.61 -1.83 16.88
CA GLY A 41 -8.31 -2.28 15.67
C GLY A 41 -7.81 -1.67 14.36
N THR A 42 -6.71 -0.90 14.37
CA THR A 42 -6.03 -0.50 13.14
C THR A 42 -5.41 -1.72 12.46
N SER A 43 -5.61 -1.82 11.15
CA SER A 43 -4.95 -2.83 10.32
C SER A 43 -4.72 -2.27 8.93
N ASN A 44 -3.66 -2.73 8.28
CA ASN A 44 -3.42 -2.44 6.86
C ASN A 44 -4.16 -3.40 5.92
N GLY A 45 -4.85 -4.41 6.47
CA GLY A 45 -5.48 -5.49 5.71
C GLY A 45 -6.47 -5.01 4.65
N PRO A 46 -7.40 -4.08 4.94
CA PRO A 46 -8.31 -3.56 3.92
C PRO A 46 -7.58 -2.84 2.76
N THR A 47 -6.53 -2.07 3.08
CA THR A 47 -5.69 -1.40 2.08
C THR A 47 -4.94 -2.41 1.22
N GLU A 48 -4.38 -3.45 1.85
CA GLU A 48 -3.67 -4.54 1.17
C GLU A 48 -4.60 -5.36 0.29
N ALA A 49 -5.83 -5.63 0.74
CA ALA A 49 -6.84 -6.30 -0.05
C ALA A 49 -7.18 -5.51 -1.33
N ILE A 50 -7.26 -4.18 -1.25
CA ILE A 50 -7.44 -3.33 -2.43
C ILE A 50 -6.20 -3.34 -3.32
N ASN A 51 -5.00 -3.19 -2.75
CA ASN A 51 -3.75 -3.19 -3.51
C ASN A 51 -3.54 -4.50 -4.29
N GLY A 52 -3.81 -5.66 -3.67
CA GLY A 52 -3.72 -6.95 -4.36
C GLY A 52 -4.70 -7.05 -5.53
N ARG A 53 -5.92 -6.50 -5.40
CA ARG A 53 -6.87 -6.41 -6.52
C ARG A 53 -6.35 -5.49 -7.62
N LEU A 54 -5.80 -4.33 -7.28
CA LEU A 54 -5.23 -3.40 -8.26
C LEU A 54 -4.04 -4.00 -9.00
N GLU A 55 -3.18 -4.76 -8.32
CA GLU A 55 -2.06 -5.47 -8.94
C GLU A 55 -2.55 -6.50 -9.96
N HIS A 56 -3.57 -7.29 -9.60
CA HIS A 56 -4.19 -8.24 -10.52
C HIS A 56 -4.81 -7.54 -11.74
N LEU A 57 -5.56 -6.46 -11.52
CA LEU A 57 -6.15 -5.67 -12.61
C LEU A 57 -5.07 -5.06 -13.53
N ARG A 58 -3.97 -4.55 -12.96
CA ARG A 58 -2.83 -4.05 -13.74
C ARG A 58 -2.20 -5.13 -14.60
N GLY A 59 -2.12 -6.37 -14.11
CA GLY A 59 -1.66 -7.52 -14.90
C GLY A 59 -2.61 -7.83 -16.07
N SER A 60 -3.92 -7.91 -15.81
CA SER A 60 -4.93 -8.30 -16.82
C SER A 60 -5.24 -7.21 -17.85
N ALA A 61 -5.02 -5.94 -17.51
CA ALA A 61 -5.21 -4.79 -18.41
C ALA A 61 -3.88 -4.25 -18.99
N LEU A 62 -2.77 -4.95 -18.77
CA LEU A 62 -1.47 -4.55 -19.30
C LEU A 62 -1.51 -4.53 -20.84
N GLY A 63 -1.08 -3.42 -21.45
CA GLY A 63 -1.02 -3.26 -22.91
C GLY A 63 -2.14 -2.43 -23.52
N PHE A 64 -3.23 -2.16 -22.79
CA PHE A 64 -4.23 -1.16 -23.23
C PHE A 64 -3.66 0.25 -23.08
N ARG A 65 -3.38 0.91 -24.20
CA ARG A 65 -2.89 2.30 -24.24
C ARG A 65 -4.02 3.34 -24.21
N ASN A 66 -5.26 2.89 -24.36
CA ASN A 66 -6.46 3.71 -24.31
C ASN A 66 -7.16 3.53 -22.96
N LEU A 67 -7.41 4.64 -22.25
CA LEU A 67 -8.01 4.64 -20.92
C LEU A 67 -9.39 3.97 -20.89
N THR A 68 -10.23 4.18 -21.91
CA THR A 68 -11.55 3.56 -22.01
C THR A 68 -11.46 2.04 -22.05
N HIS A 69 -10.55 1.50 -22.87
CA HIS A 69 -10.35 0.04 -22.96
C HIS A 69 -9.73 -0.54 -21.68
N TYR A 70 -8.80 0.20 -21.06
CA TYR A 70 -8.23 -0.17 -19.77
C TYR A 70 -9.30 -0.26 -18.67
N ILE A 71 -10.20 0.72 -18.61
CA ILE A 71 -11.33 0.75 -17.66
C ILE A 71 -12.29 -0.40 -17.96
N ALA A 72 -12.69 -0.60 -19.21
CA ALA A 72 -13.61 -1.68 -19.60
C ALA A 72 -13.07 -3.06 -19.21
N ARG A 73 -11.79 -3.33 -19.48
CA ARG A 73 -11.12 -4.59 -19.08
C ARG A 73 -11.06 -4.73 -17.56
N SER A 74 -10.72 -3.65 -16.86
CA SER A 74 -10.64 -3.66 -15.40
C SER A 74 -12.01 -3.90 -14.75
N LEU A 75 -13.08 -3.35 -15.33
CA LEU A 75 -14.45 -3.59 -14.90
C LEU A 75 -14.89 -5.04 -15.14
N LEU A 76 -14.60 -5.63 -16.31
CA LEU A 76 -14.88 -7.06 -16.58
C LEU A 76 -14.30 -7.97 -15.49
N GLU A 77 -13.02 -7.81 -15.18
CA GLU A 77 -12.30 -8.64 -14.19
C GLU A 77 -12.78 -8.38 -12.75
N ALA A 78 -13.17 -7.15 -12.42
CA ALA A 78 -13.77 -6.84 -11.12
C ALA A 78 -15.22 -7.35 -10.96
N GLY A 79 -15.77 -8.02 -11.97
CA GLY A 79 -17.15 -8.52 -12.00
C GLY A 79 -18.19 -7.48 -12.42
N GLY A 80 -17.75 -6.40 -13.06
CA GLY A 80 -18.52 -5.23 -13.50
C GLY A 80 -19.03 -5.34 -14.93
N PHE A 81 -19.86 -6.35 -15.20
CA PHE A 81 -20.91 -6.38 -16.24
C PHE A 81 -21.99 -7.33 -15.73
N ARG A 82 -22.64 -6.98 -14.61
CA ARG A 82 -23.77 -7.75 -14.09
C ARG A 82 -25.07 -7.15 -14.65
N PRO A 83 -26.03 -7.97 -15.08
CA PRO A 83 -27.40 -7.50 -15.27
C PRO A 83 -27.84 -6.78 -14.00
N ALA A 84 -28.56 -5.66 -14.12
CA ALA A 84 -29.23 -5.06 -12.97
C ALA A 84 -30.11 -6.15 -12.33
N LEU A 85 -29.79 -6.55 -11.10
CA LEU A 85 -30.46 -7.70 -10.49
C LEU A 85 -31.92 -7.39 -10.12
N HIS A 86 -32.35 -6.12 -10.15
CA HIS A 86 -33.76 -5.71 -10.03
C HIS A 86 -34.02 -4.37 -10.75
N PRO A 87 -35.26 -4.11 -11.21
CA PRO A 87 -35.72 -2.79 -11.66
C PRO A 87 -35.78 -1.77 -10.52
#